data_AF-A0A7V0IWG5-F1
#
_entry.id   AF-A0A7V0IWG5-F1
#
_cell.length_a   1.000
_cell.length_b   1.000
_cell.length_c   1.000
_cell.angle_alpha   90.00
_cell.angle_beta   90.00
_cell.angle_gamma   90.00
#
_symmetry.space_group_name_H-M   'P 1'
#
loop_
_entity.id
_entity.type
_entity.pdbx_description
1 polymer ?
#
loop_
_entity_poly.entity_id
_entity_poly.type
_entity_poly.pdbx_seq_one_letter_code
_entity_poly.pdbx_strand_id
1 'polypeptide(L)'
;MLKRFPAKKTILPALIIFLSLFILTLTADAATITWSGGGADNLASNTANWSGNALPQDGDDLVFDSTSTKECTWDIYVTPLTLTIDAAYTGTITLNTELTVTGDVVITGGTFNQESKDFRIGFGAAEAPPYPPTGLTAAATSASQIDIAWTDNSGNETGFKIERKTGSGGTYSQTATVGADVTAYADTVLTPGTTYYYRVNAYNTAGDSGYSNEAGATTDSSPTVSTSAPTNLNGISATLNATVNPNGSETTVYFEWGTDISYGNSTPTQSIGSGTEDVSVSADITGLTPNITYHYMVTASNTAGTANGADVSFTTPPITLTITSPLDGATINRSDVMVKGTVTNTTDNETGVIVNGVATVGYNGEFIVNHVPLEEGDNTITASATDTDGYTASVSITVNAVTTDPHVILRANIESGIAPLTTYFSVSTNIPNSVANYEFDYEGDGTIDYTGAAFDNISVTYSTEYIYYPTITVTDDQSNTYSDTIAIIVLNQAELDTLLRSKWEAMRAALAVQDITTALTYISSGARTSYEEMFNAITDQLPSITATQTDFNFISATDNLVKYELVTMENDTTYSYDVIFIKNKDGIWMILEY
;
A
#
# COMPACT_ATOMS: atom_id res chain seq x y z
N MET A 1 72.87 -4.40 -5.97
CA MET A 1 72.82 -2.97 -6.29
C MET A 1 72.93 -2.17 -5.00
N LEU A 2 73.83 -1.19 -4.98
CA LEU A 2 74.22 -0.32 -3.86
C LEU A 2 73.22 0.82 -3.59
N LYS A 3 73.36 1.39 -2.37
CA LYS A 3 73.22 2.80 -1.88
C LYS A 3 72.13 2.93 -0.81
N ARG A 4 72.36 3.06 0.51
CA ARG A 4 73.30 3.81 1.41
C ARG A 4 73.16 5.35 1.41
N PHE A 5 72.56 5.85 2.51
CA PHE A 5 72.95 6.94 3.46
C PHE A 5 73.01 8.41 2.97
N PRO A 6 72.81 9.46 3.84
CA PRO A 6 73.51 9.73 5.14
C PRO A 6 72.64 10.45 6.22
N ALA A 7 73.10 11.03 7.34
CA ALA A 7 74.08 10.76 8.41
C ALA A 7 74.10 12.00 9.35
N LYS A 8 74.21 11.82 10.69
CA LYS A 8 74.91 12.66 11.71
C LYS A 8 74.44 12.21 13.12
N LYS A 9 75.16 11.45 13.96
CA LYS A 9 76.47 11.57 14.67
C LYS A 9 76.56 12.74 15.67
N THR A 10 76.68 12.43 16.98
CA THR A 10 77.80 12.67 17.97
C THR A 10 77.26 12.31 19.37
N ILE A 11 77.53 11.18 20.07
CA ILE A 11 78.67 10.66 20.86
C ILE A 11 79.20 11.54 22.03
N LEU A 12 78.73 11.20 23.26
CA LEU A 12 79.34 11.07 24.63
C LEU A 12 80.24 12.17 25.25
N PRO A 13 80.45 12.27 26.61
CA PRO A 13 80.55 11.16 27.60
C PRO A 13 80.07 11.39 29.08
N ALA A 14 80.17 10.29 29.86
CA ALA A 14 80.30 10.14 31.34
C ALA A 14 78.99 10.31 32.17
N LEU A 15 78.67 9.52 33.22
CA LEU A 15 79.54 8.98 34.26
C LEU A 15 78.77 7.91 35.12
N ILE A 16 79.45 6.80 35.45
CA ILE A 16 79.25 5.81 36.53
C ILE A 16 78.11 4.77 36.40
N ILE A 17 78.54 3.57 36.01
CA ILE A 17 78.00 2.26 36.38
C ILE A 17 78.63 1.89 37.73
N PHE A 18 77.81 1.58 38.75
CA PHE A 18 78.22 0.83 39.94
C PHE A 18 77.31 -0.42 39.97
N LEU A 19 77.81 -1.51 39.42
CA LEU A 19 78.23 -2.69 40.15
C LEU A 19 77.08 -3.34 40.92
N SER A 20 76.63 -4.45 40.36
CA SER A 20 75.90 -5.53 41.01
C SER A 20 76.37 -5.74 42.45
N LEU A 21 75.55 -5.33 43.42
CA LEU A 21 75.51 -6.06 44.68
C LEU A 21 74.42 -7.11 44.53
N PHE A 22 74.90 -8.30 44.22
CA PHE A 22 74.29 -9.55 44.61
C PHE A 22 73.98 -9.44 46.11
N ILE A 23 72.79 -8.96 46.50
CA ILE A 23 72.22 -9.37 47.77
C ILE A 23 71.81 -10.80 47.50
N LEU A 24 72.78 -11.68 47.74
CA LEU A 24 72.50 -13.02 48.18
C LEU A 24 71.63 -12.82 49.44
N THR A 25 70.31 -12.71 49.26
CA THR A 25 69.40 -13.19 50.30
C THR A 25 69.72 -14.66 50.36
N LEU A 26 70.69 -15.02 51.21
CA LEU A 26 70.48 -16.22 51.99
C LEU A 26 69.09 -15.99 52.58
N THR A 27 68.10 -16.68 52.02
CA THR A 27 67.02 -17.16 52.87
C THR A 27 67.76 -17.96 53.93
N ALA A 28 68.08 -17.30 55.04
CA ALA A 28 68.30 -18.03 56.27
C ALA A 28 67.08 -18.95 56.38
N ASP A 29 67.30 -20.24 56.56
CA ASP A 29 66.20 -21.17 56.78
C ASP A 29 65.30 -20.54 57.84
N ALA A 30 64.00 -20.44 57.54
CA ALA A 30 63.00 -19.94 58.48
C ALA A 30 63.24 -20.66 59.81
N ALA A 31 63.70 -19.91 60.80
CA ALA A 31 64.05 -20.45 62.10
C ALA A 31 62.93 -20.11 63.08
N THR A 32 62.67 -21.02 64.00
CA THR A 32 61.86 -20.70 65.17
C THR A 32 62.74 -20.00 66.19
N ILE A 33 62.48 -18.71 66.44
CA ILE A 33 63.23 -17.89 67.39
C ILE A 33 62.32 -17.54 68.57
N THR A 34 62.69 -18.02 69.76
CA THR A 34 61.89 -17.87 70.98
C THR A 34 62.39 -16.73 71.85
N TRP A 35 61.48 -15.90 72.34
CA TRP A 35 61.80 -14.84 73.30
C TRP A 35 62.20 -15.44 74.65
N SER A 36 63.44 -15.17 75.07
CA SER A 36 63.97 -15.58 76.38
C SER A 36 64.05 -14.40 77.36
N GLY A 37 64.20 -13.17 76.86
CA GLY A 37 64.52 -11.99 77.66
C GLY A 37 65.82 -12.14 78.44
N GLY A 38 66.77 -12.97 77.99
CA GLY A 38 68.02 -13.28 78.69
C GLY A 38 69.01 -12.12 78.84
N GLY A 39 68.83 -11.03 78.11
CA GLY A 39 69.68 -9.84 78.11
C GLY A 39 69.45 -8.90 79.31
N ALA A 40 70.22 -7.80 79.31
CA ALA A 40 70.20 -6.78 80.37
C ALA A 40 69.07 -5.74 80.20
N ASP A 41 68.33 -5.82 79.09
CA ASP A 41 67.22 -4.94 78.72
C ASP A 41 66.03 -5.78 78.23
N ASN A 42 65.00 -5.11 77.73
CA ASN A 42 63.81 -5.72 77.13
C ASN A 42 63.69 -5.45 75.63
N LEU A 43 64.77 -5.06 74.94
CA LEU A 43 64.73 -4.65 73.53
C LEU A 43 64.79 -5.87 72.59
N ALA A 44 63.92 -5.91 71.58
CA ALA A 44 63.94 -6.95 70.55
C ALA A 44 65.22 -6.91 69.71
N SER A 45 65.89 -5.76 69.61
CA SER A 45 67.16 -5.60 68.91
C SER A 45 68.37 -6.20 69.64
N ASN A 46 68.21 -6.67 70.88
CA ASN A 46 69.29 -7.29 71.64
C ASN A 46 69.30 -8.81 71.41
N THR A 47 70.35 -9.32 70.75
CA THR A 47 70.53 -10.75 70.46
C THR A 47 70.40 -11.63 71.70
N ALA A 48 70.86 -11.16 72.87
CA ALA A 48 70.81 -11.93 74.12
C ALA A 48 69.39 -12.14 74.68
N ASN A 49 68.38 -11.42 74.16
CA ASN A 49 66.98 -11.62 74.54
C ASN A 49 66.29 -12.76 73.77
N TRP A 50 66.96 -13.37 72.80
CA TRP A 50 66.40 -14.41 71.93
C TRP A 50 67.13 -15.75 72.10
N SER A 51 66.43 -16.85 71.85
CA SER A 51 66.98 -18.20 71.89
C SER A 51 68.22 -18.31 71.00
N GLY A 52 69.30 -18.90 71.52
CA GLY A 52 70.53 -19.11 70.76
C GLY A 52 71.35 -17.83 70.50
N ASN A 53 71.01 -16.71 71.15
CA ASN A 53 71.62 -15.40 70.89
C ASN A 53 71.50 -14.95 69.43
N ALA A 54 70.39 -15.30 68.76
CA ALA A 54 70.12 -14.98 67.36
C ALA A 54 68.98 -13.96 67.26
N LEU A 55 69.17 -12.88 66.49
CA LEU A 55 68.09 -11.94 66.20
C LEU A 55 67.07 -12.56 65.23
N PRO A 56 65.78 -12.24 65.39
CA PRO A 56 64.78 -12.45 64.35
C PRO A 56 65.23 -11.92 62.99
N GLN A 57 64.93 -12.65 61.92
CA GLN A 57 65.08 -12.25 60.52
C GLN A 57 63.75 -12.33 59.78
N ASP A 58 63.72 -11.82 58.55
CA ASP A 58 62.56 -11.93 57.67
C ASP A 58 62.26 -13.41 57.37
N GLY A 59 61.00 -13.82 57.55
CA GLY A 59 60.55 -15.19 57.34
C GLY A 59 60.70 -16.13 58.53
N ASP A 60 61.25 -15.69 59.67
CA ASP A 60 61.34 -16.50 60.89
C ASP A 60 59.97 -16.69 61.57
N ASP A 61 59.86 -17.77 62.35
CA ASP A 61 58.73 -18.03 63.24
C ASP A 61 59.03 -17.49 64.64
N LEU A 62 58.29 -16.48 65.09
CA LEU A 62 58.50 -15.88 66.41
C LEU A 62 57.63 -16.54 67.46
N VAL A 63 58.24 -16.96 68.57
CA VAL A 63 57.53 -17.62 69.67
C VAL A 63 57.76 -16.90 70.99
N PHE A 64 56.66 -16.55 71.67
CA PHE A 64 56.64 -16.07 73.04
C PHE A 64 55.89 -17.12 73.88
N ASP A 65 56.62 -17.86 74.71
CA ASP A 65 56.08 -18.97 75.47
C ASP A 65 56.60 -19.00 76.92
N SER A 66 56.47 -20.15 77.60
CA SER A 66 56.94 -20.38 78.97
C SER A 66 58.45 -20.15 79.19
N THR A 67 59.24 -19.99 78.13
CA THR A 67 60.68 -19.73 78.18
C THR A 67 60.98 -18.37 78.82
N SER A 68 60.03 -17.42 78.80
CA SER A 68 60.18 -16.12 79.46
C SER A 68 58.86 -15.58 80.00
N THR A 69 58.94 -14.75 81.02
CA THR A 69 57.83 -13.91 81.48
C THR A 69 58.18 -12.42 81.39
N LYS A 70 59.34 -12.09 80.80
CA LYS A 70 59.82 -10.72 80.70
C LYS A 70 59.16 -9.99 79.55
N GLU A 71 58.88 -8.70 79.78
CA GLU A 71 58.40 -7.77 78.77
C GLU A 71 59.31 -7.75 77.53
N CYS A 72 58.72 -7.51 76.36
CA CYS A 72 59.43 -7.29 75.11
C CYS A 72 59.05 -5.92 74.56
N THR A 73 60.04 -5.10 74.25
CA THR A 73 59.88 -3.86 73.49
C THR A 73 60.36 -4.12 72.08
N TRP A 74 59.42 -4.17 71.15
CA TRP A 74 59.69 -4.43 69.75
C TRP A 74 60.20 -3.16 69.07
N ASP A 75 61.50 -3.16 68.76
CA ASP A 75 62.25 -2.03 68.19
C ASP A 75 63.05 -2.40 66.94
N ILE A 76 62.69 -3.51 66.28
CA ILE A 76 63.33 -4.00 65.05
C ILE A 76 62.37 -3.94 63.86
N TYR A 77 62.94 -3.96 62.65
CA TYR A 77 62.23 -4.02 61.38
C TYR A 77 62.51 -5.36 60.72
N VAL A 78 61.66 -6.34 60.98
CA VAL A 78 61.68 -7.65 60.32
C VAL A 78 60.26 -8.07 59.99
N THR A 79 60.12 -8.88 58.95
CA THR A 79 58.84 -9.44 58.52
C THR A 79 58.78 -10.95 58.82
N PRO A 80 58.46 -11.37 60.05
CA PRO A 80 58.38 -12.79 60.39
C PRO A 80 57.28 -13.50 59.61
N LEU A 81 57.47 -14.81 59.41
CA LEU A 81 56.46 -15.67 58.80
C LEU A 81 55.31 -15.92 59.76
N THR A 82 55.59 -16.24 61.02
CA THR A 82 54.56 -16.40 62.05
C THR A 82 54.89 -15.65 63.33
N LEU A 83 53.84 -15.30 64.08
CA LEU A 83 53.95 -14.79 65.45
C LEU A 83 53.04 -15.61 66.35
N THR A 84 53.64 -16.36 67.28
CA THR A 84 52.92 -17.14 68.29
C THR A 84 53.16 -16.56 69.67
N ILE A 85 52.08 -16.21 70.37
CA ILE A 85 52.09 -15.83 71.78
C ILE A 85 51.27 -16.86 72.54
N ASP A 86 51.96 -17.76 73.23
CA ASP A 86 51.37 -18.85 74.00
C ASP A 86 50.73 -18.33 75.30
N ALA A 87 49.70 -19.02 75.79
CA ALA A 87 49.08 -18.80 77.09
C ALA A 87 50.04 -18.79 78.28
N ALA A 88 51.18 -19.48 78.19
CA ALA A 88 52.19 -19.50 79.24
C ALA A 88 53.06 -18.22 79.31
N TYR A 89 53.09 -17.41 78.25
CA TYR A 89 53.79 -16.13 78.26
C TYR A 89 52.93 -15.07 78.96
N THR A 90 53.48 -14.43 80.00
CA THR A 90 52.75 -13.46 80.84
C THR A 90 53.28 -12.04 80.75
N GLY A 91 54.35 -11.81 79.99
CA GLY A 91 54.88 -10.47 79.73
C GLY A 91 54.03 -9.69 78.73
N THR A 92 54.30 -8.39 78.62
CA THR A 92 53.73 -7.55 77.55
C THR A 92 54.71 -7.40 76.41
N ILE A 93 54.21 -7.57 75.18
CA ILE A 93 54.92 -7.16 73.97
C ILE A 93 54.42 -5.75 73.62
N THR A 94 55.35 -4.80 73.60
CA THR A 94 55.10 -3.39 73.31
C THR A 94 55.73 -3.02 71.97
N LEU A 95 54.92 -2.60 71.00
CA LEU A 95 55.41 -2.22 69.68
C LEU A 95 55.86 -0.76 69.62
N ASN A 96 57.18 -0.54 69.46
CA ASN A 96 57.76 0.78 69.16
C ASN A 96 58.00 0.99 67.67
N THR A 97 58.12 -0.10 66.91
CA THR A 97 58.21 -0.13 65.45
C THR A 97 57.07 -0.97 64.87
N GLU A 98 56.83 -0.82 63.56
CA GLU A 98 55.87 -1.65 62.84
C GLU A 98 56.29 -3.13 62.86
N LEU A 99 55.33 -4.02 63.11
CA LEU A 99 55.49 -5.46 63.01
C LEU A 99 54.55 -5.98 61.92
N THR A 100 55.11 -6.45 60.81
CA THR A 100 54.37 -7.06 59.71
C THR A 100 54.61 -8.56 59.70
N VAL A 101 53.57 -9.35 59.95
CA VAL A 101 53.65 -10.84 59.89
C VAL A 101 53.05 -11.29 58.56
N THR A 102 53.78 -12.12 57.80
CA THR A 102 53.34 -12.54 56.45
C THR A 102 52.50 -13.82 56.43
N GLY A 103 52.48 -14.57 57.52
CA GLY A 103 51.68 -15.78 57.72
C GLY A 103 50.82 -15.70 58.98
N ASP A 104 50.75 -16.78 59.75
CA ASP A 104 49.82 -16.89 60.86
C ASP A 104 50.23 -16.08 62.09
N VAL A 105 49.27 -15.37 62.67
CA VAL A 105 49.37 -14.76 64.00
C VAL A 105 48.48 -15.55 64.96
N VAL A 106 49.09 -16.26 65.91
CA VAL A 106 48.40 -17.10 66.90
C VAL A 106 48.63 -16.54 68.29
N ILE A 107 47.56 -16.06 68.94
CA ILE A 107 47.61 -15.53 70.30
C ILE A 107 46.68 -16.37 71.17
N THR A 108 47.24 -17.26 71.99
CA THR A 108 46.48 -18.13 72.92
C THR A 108 46.56 -17.65 74.37
N GLY A 109 47.40 -16.66 74.67
CA GLY A 109 47.33 -15.79 75.86
C GLY A 109 48.39 -14.67 75.84
N GLY A 110 48.79 -14.15 77.01
CA GLY A 110 49.65 -12.96 77.13
C GLY A 110 48.91 -11.63 76.92
N THR A 111 49.67 -10.52 76.93
CA THR A 111 49.15 -9.18 76.58
C THR A 111 49.93 -8.59 75.41
N PHE A 112 49.25 -8.32 74.31
CA PHE A 112 49.80 -7.60 73.16
C PHE A 112 49.32 -6.15 73.23
N ASN A 113 50.24 -5.21 73.50
CA ASN A 113 49.91 -3.80 73.69
C ASN A 113 50.59 -2.96 72.63
N GLN A 114 49.81 -2.13 71.92
CA GLN A 114 50.33 -1.25 70.88
C GLN A 114 50.28 0.19 71.40
N GLU A 115 51.43 0.89 71.45
CA GLU A 115 51.47 2.31 71.86
C GLU A 115 50.97 3.26 70.75
N SER A 116 50.93 2.80 69.49
CA SER A 116 50.38 3.52 68.34
C SER A 116 48.91 3.18 68.08
N LYS A 117 48.09 4.17 67.66
CA LYS A 117 46.62 4.09 67.52
C LYS A 117 46.05 3.15 66.44
N ASP A 118 46.89 2.45 65.68
CA ASP A 118 46.46 1.68 64.51
C ASP A 118 46.71 0.18 64.69
N PHE A 119 45.81 -0.50 65.41
CA PHE A 119 45.71 -1.96 65.35
C PHE A 119 44.89 -2.34 64.11
N ARG A 120 45.54 -2.79 63.03
CA ARG A 120 44.88 -3.13 61.75
C ARG A 120 44.97 -4.63 61.50
N ILE A 121 43.85 -5.35 61.66
CA ILE A 121 43.69 -6.70 61.11
C ILE A 121 43.05 -6.55 59.72
N GLY A 122 43.82 -6.78 58.67
CA GLY A 122 43.31 -6.72 57.29
C GLY A 122 42.71 -8.06 56.86
N PHE A 123 41.39 -8.14 56.77
CA PHE A 123 40.71 -9.16 55.96
C PHE A 123 40.33 -8.49 54.64
N GLY A 124 40.83 -8.96 53.50
CA GLY A 124 40.38 -8.49 52.20
C GLY A 124 38.87 -8.72 52.08
N ALA A 125 38.09 -7.65 51.94
CA ALA A 125 36.65 -7.79 51.69
C ALA A 125 36.47 -8.46 50.32
N ALA A 126 35.77 -9.60 50.28
CA ALA A 126 35.40 -10.25 49.04
C ALA A 126 34.54 -9.29 48.19
N GLU A 127 34.85 -9.19 46.90
CA GLU A 127 34.06 -8.40 45.94
C GLU A 127 32.61 -8.92 45.92
N ALA A 128 31.63 -8.02 45.91
CA ALA A 128 30.21 -8.39 45.82
C ALA A 128 29.74 -8.36 44.35
N PRO A 129 28.76 -9.20 43.95
CA PRO A 129 28.14 -9.09 42.62
C PRO A 129 27.55 -7.69 42.38
N PRO A 130 27.46 -7.22 41.13
CA PRO A 130 26.96 -5.88 40.83
C PRO A 130 25.45 -5.74 41.09
N TYR A 131 24.96 -4.49 41.10
CA TYR A 131 23.54 -4.20 41.14
C TYR A 131 22.86 -4.42 39.77
N PRO A 132 21.62 -4.94 39.73
CA PRO A 132 20.93 -5.19 38.48
C PRO A 132 20.67 -3.88 37.72
N PRO A 133 20.80 -3.88 36.37
CA PRO A 133 20.33 -2.77 35.55
C PRO A 133 18.82 -2.59 35.67
N THR A 134 18.31 -1.39 35.37
CA THR A 134 16.86 -1.11 35.36
C THR A 134 16.43 -0.30 34.14
N GLY A 135 15.13 -0.15 33.91
CA GLY A 135 14.62 0.76 32.87
C GLY A 135 15.00 0.34 31.45
N LEU A 136 15.08 -0.97 31.19
CA LEU A 136 15.36 -1.50 29.86
C LEU A 136 14.20 -1.12 28.91
N THR A 137 14.54 -0.54 27.77
CA THR A 137 13.64 -0.25 26.65
C THR A 137 14.14 -0.93 25.38
N ALA A 138 13.23 -1.24 24.45
CA ALA A 138 13.53 -1.79 23.14
C ALA A 138 12.72 -1.06 22.06
N ALA A 139 13.35 -0.70 20.94
CA ALA A 139 12.70 -0.06 19.80
C ALA A 139 13.22 -0.65 18.48
N ALA A 140 12.31 -1.06 17.61
CA ALA A 140 12.69 -1.46 16.25
C ALA A 140 13.05 -0.24 15.43
N THR A 141 14.14 -0.34 14.66
CA THR A 141 14.62 0.72 13.76
C THR A 141 14.65 0.28 12.31
N SER A 142 14.55 -1.03 12.05
CA SER A 142 14.35 -1.61 10.74
C SER A 142 13.78 -3.03 10.86
N ALA A 143 13.55 -3.66 9.70
CA ALA A 143 13.21 -5.08 9.60
C ALA A 143 14.27 -6.04 10.16
N SER A 144 15.49 -5.56 10.42
CA SER A 144 16.60 -6.39 10.88
C SER A 144 17.34 -5.84 12.10
N GLN A 145 16.81 -4.80 12.74
CA GLN A 145 17.47 -4.14 13.87
C GLN A 145 16.49 -3.70 14.95
N ILE A 146 16.83 -4.02 16.21
CA ILE A 146 16.21 -3.48 17.41
C ILE A 146 17.31 -2.85 18.28
N ASP A 147 17.11 -1.59 18.65
CA ASP A 147 17.98 -0.89 19.58
C ASP A 147 17.41 -0.99 20.99
N ILE A 148 18.26 -1.40 21.94
CA ILE A 148 17.93 -1.48 23.36
C ILE A 148 18.77 -0.51 24.19
N ALA A 149 18.20 -0.01 25.28
CA ALA A 149 18.88 0.87 26.22
C ALA A 149 18.43 0.61 27.66
N TRP A 150 19.32 0.75 28.64
CA TRP A 150 19.04 0.52 30.06
C TRP A 150 19.72 1.56 30.96
N THR A 151 19.33 1.59 32.23
CA THR A 151 20.00 2.35 33.29
C THR A 151 21.00 1.47 34.00
N ASP A 152 22.24 1.94 34.06
CA ASP A 152 23.28 1.35 34.89
C ASP A 152 23.10 1.78 36.35
N ASN A 153 23.13 0.82 37.26
CA ASN A 153 23.02 1.02 38.71
C ASN A 153 24.25 0.50 39.47
N SER A 154 25.28 0.05 38.75
CA SER A 154 26.51 -0.51 39.31
C SER A 154 27.67 0.47 39.15
N GLY A 155 28.69 0.30 39.99
CA GLY A 155 29.98 0.99 39.83
C GLY A 155 31.15 0.04 40.05
N ASN A 156 30.88 -1.26 40.00
CA ASN A 156 31.81 -2.36 40.26
C ASN A 156 31.62 -3.52 39.26
N GLU A 157 30.90 -3.27 38.18
CA GLU A 157 30.70 -4.18 37.06
C GLU A 157 31.90 -4.15 36.11
N THR A 158 32.16 -5.30 35.50
CA THR A 158 33.10 -5.44 34.39
C THR A 158 32.39 -5.25 33.05
N GLY A 159 31.06 -5.41 33.03
CA GLY A 159 30.20 -5.15 31.89
C GLY A 159 28.79 -5.73 32.05
N PHE A 160 28.08 -5.85 30.93
CA PHE A 160 26.71 -6.34 30.87
C PHE A 160 26.55 -7.49 29.89
N LYS A 161 25.76 -8.49 30.28
CA LYS A 161 25.31 -9.57 29.40
C LYS A 161 23.90 -9.25 28.93
N ILE A 162 23.70 -9.29 27.62
CA ILE A 162 22.39 -9.11 26.99
C ILE A 162 21.88 -10.49 26.59
N GLU A 163 20.69 -10.83 27.08
CA GLU A 163 19.98 -12.02 26.64
C GLU A 163 18.73 -11.65 25.83
N ARG A 164 18.44 -12.47 24.82
CA ARG A 164 17.30 -12.32 23.92
C ARG A 164 16.51 -13.62 23.84
N LYS A 165 15.19 -13.53 23.72
CA LYS A 165 14.30 -14.62 23.29
C LYS A 165 13.43 -14.17 22.12
N THR A 166 13.00 -15.13 21.28
CA THR A 166 12.06 -14.89 20.19
C THR A 166 10.64 -15.24 20.62
N GLY A 167 9.71 -14.30 20.49
CA GLY A 167 8.32 -14.48 20.94
C GLY A 167 8.17 -14.53 22.47
N SER A 168 6.93 -14.40 22.96
CA SER A 168 6.65 -14.32 24.41
C SER A 168 6.98 -15.62 25.16
N GLY A 169 6.78 -16.77 24.51
CA GLY A 169 7.07 -18.11 25.03
C GLY A 169 8.46 -18.66 24.71
N GLY A 170 9.36 -17.84 24.14
CA GLY A 170 10.72 -18.26 23.80
C GLY A 170 11.62 -18.48 25.01
N THR A 171 12.78 -19.10 24.78
CA THR A 171 13.85 -19.27 25.78
C THR A 171 14.92 -18.21 25.58
N TYR A 172 15.41 -17.64 26.68
CA TYR A 172 16.52 -16.69 26.66
C TYR A 172 17.85 -17.35 26.32
N SER A 173 18.61 -16.69 25.46
CA SER A 173 20.02 -16.97 25.23
C SER A 173 20.82 -15.67 25.21
N GLN A 174 22.06 -15.72 25.70
CA GLN A 174 22.97 -14.58 25.62
C GLN A 174 23.26 -14.27 24.15
N THR A 175 22.98 -13.04 23.73
CA THR A 175 23.20 -12.55 22.36
C THR A 175 24.45 -11.68 22.27
N ALA A 176 24.81 -10.99 23.36
CA ALA A 176 25.96 -10.10 23.38
C ALA A 176 26.51 -9.88 24.80
N THR A 177 27.73 -9.35 24.87
CA THR A 177 28.35 -8.81 26.07
C THR A 177 28.96 -7.46 25.71
N VAL A 178 28.74 -6.45 26.54
CA VAL A 178 29.31 -5.10 26.40
C VAL A 178 30.14 -4.76 27.63
N GLY A 179 31.05 -3.79 27.51
CA GLY A 179 31.92 -3.36 28.61
C GLY A 179 31.18 -2.61 29.72
N ALA A 180 31.92 -2.28 30.78
CA ALA A 180 31.46 -1.41 31.87
C ALA A 180 30.95 -0.05 31.36
N ASP A 181 30.05 0.57 32.11
CA ASP A 181 29.40 1.85 31.79
C ASP A 181 28.61 1.91 30.44
N VAL A 182 28.50 0.81 29.69
CA VAL A 182 27.71 0.77 28.46
C VAL A 182 26.22 0.63 28.81
N THR A 183 25.39 1.52 28.25
CA THR A 183 23.95 1.58 28.56
C THR A 183 23.04 1.35 27.35
N ALA A 184 23.58 0.95 26.20
CA ALA A 184 22.82 0.70 24.98
C ALA A 184 23.48 -0.35 24.08
N TYR A 185 22.68 -1.04 23.28
CA TYR A 185 23.12 -2.05 22.33
C TYR A 185 22.19 -2.08 21.10
N ALA A 186 22.79 -2.17 19.91
CA ALA A 186 22.07 -2.33 18.64
C ALA A 186 22.10 -3.81 18.23
N ASP A 187 20.95 -4.48 18.32
CA ASP A 187 20.83 -5.89 17.94
C ASP A 187 20.47 -6.00 16.46
N THR A 188 21.44 -6.40 15.64
CA THR A 188 21.32 -6.48 14.17
C THR A 188 21.14 -7.93 13.68
N VAL A 189 20.79 -8.10 12.40
CA VAL A 189 20.57 -9.41 11.75
C VAL A 189 19.35 -10.15 12.33
N LEU A 190 18.28 -9.39 12.58
CA LEU A 190 16.99 -9.92 13.02
C LEU A 190 16.09 -10.32 11.84
N THR A 191 15.11 -11.16 12.12
CA THR A 191 14.08 -11.55 11.15
C THR A 191 13.02 -10.46 11.07
N PRO A 192 12.56 -10.03 9.87
CA PRO A 192 11.45 -9.09 9.72
C PRO A 192 10.14 -9.54 10.40
N GLY A 193 9.31 -8.59 10.82
CA GLY A 193 7.99 -8.86 11.44
C GLY A 193 8.04 -9.74 12.70
N THR A 194 9.20 -9.85 13.35
CA THR A 194 9.43 -10.81 14.43
C THR A 194 9.59 -10.07 15.76
N THR A 195 8.86 -10.54 16.78
CA THR A 195 8.93 -9.96 18.12
C THR A 195 10.06 -10.59 18.92
N TYR A 196 10.96 -9.77 19.42
CA TYR A 196 12.05 -10.17 20.31
C TYR A 196 11.87 -9.53 21.69
N TYR A 197 12.30 -10.25 22.72
CA TYR A 197 12.32 -9.77 24.10
C TYR A 197 13.74 -9.85 24.64
N TYR A 198 14.11 -8.86 25.43
CA TYR A 198 15.44 -8.64 25.96
C TYR A 198 15.42 -8.54 27.48
N ARG A 199 16.51 -8.99 28.11
CA ARG A 199 16.84 -8.70 29.50
C ARG A 199 18.36 -8.55 29.63
N VAL A 200 18.79 -7.75 30.60
CA VAL A 200 20.22 -7.42 30.79
C VAL A 200 20.60 -7.64 32.25
N ASN A 201 21.77 -8.21 32.50
CA ASN A 201 22.38 -8.28 33.83
C ASN A 201 23.83 -7.77 33.78
N ALA A 202 24.28 -7.14 34.86
CA ALA A 202 25.66 -6.74 35.07
C ALA A 202 26.48 -7.93 35.61
N TYR A 203 27.78 -7.95 35.36
CA TYR A 203 28.66 -9.01 35.87
C TYR A 203 30.03 -8.48 36.31
N ASN A 204 30.65 -9.13 37.30
CA ASN A 204 32.06 -8.94 37.67
C ASN A 204 32.69 -10.28 38.09
N THR A 205 33.85 -10.26 38.76
CA THR A 205 34.53 -11.50 39.18
C THR A 205 33.80 -12.24 40.31
N ALA A 206 32.95 -11.54 41.07
CA ALA A 206 32.14 -12.12 42.14
C ALA A 206 30.86 -12.79 41.63
N GLY A 207 30.40 -12.45 40.43
CA GLY A 207 29.27 -13.09 39.76
C GLY A 207 28.38 -12.13 38.99
N ASP A 208 27.19 -12.62 38.66
CA ASP A 208 26.16 -11.90 37.92
C ASP A 208 25.18 -11.21 38.90
N SER A 209 24.70 -10.03 38.51
CA SER A 209 23.55 -9.39 39.17
C SER A 209 22.24 -10.13 38.87
N GLY A 210 21.14 -9.69 39.49
CA GLY A 210 19.81 -9.95 38.95
C GLY A 210 19.61 -9.36 37.54
N TYR A 211 18.57 -9.76 36.84
CA TYR A 211 18.20 -9.18 35.55
C TYR A 211 17.43 -7.86 35.71
N SER A 212 17.50 -7.03 34.68
CA SER A 212 16.59 -5.91 34.44
C SER A 212 15.13 -6.35 34.28
N ASN A 213 14.23 -5.38 34.10
CA ASN A 213 12.92 -5.67 33.51
C ASN A 213 13.08 -6.28 32.10
N GLU A 214 12.07 -7.02 31.66
CA GLU A 214 11.94 -7.48 30.28
C GLU A 214 11.42 -6.32 29.41
N ALA A 215 11.97 -6.19 28.21
CA ALA A 215 11.48 -5.24 27.19
C ALA A 215 11.42 -5.95 25.84
N GLY A 216 10.42 -5.65 25.01
CA GLY A 216 10.28 -6.27 23.70
C GLY A 216 9.87 -5.29 22.61
N ALA A 217 10.27 -5.60 21.38
CA ALA A 217 9.92 -4.86 20.18
C ALA A 217 9.75 -5.84 19.00
N THR A 218 8.98 -5.43 18.01
CA THR A 218 8.75 -6.18 16.76
C THR A 218 9.47 -5.45 15.64
N THR A 219 10.36 -6.14 14.92
CA THR A 219 11.00 -5.59 13.72
C THR A 219 9.97 -5.26 12.65
N ASP A 220 10.28 -4.26 11.81
CA ASP A 220 9.39 -3.88 10.71
C ASP A 220 9.09 -5.07 9.79
N SER A 221 7.90 -5.08 9.19
CA SER A 221 7.48 -6.09 8.21
C SER A 221 7.18 -5.46 6.85
N SER A 222 7.42 -6.22 5.78
CA SER A 222 7.04 -5.82 4.43
C SER A 222 5.52 -5.59 4.36
N PRO A 223 5.03 -4.77 3.41
CA PRO A 223 3.60 -4.56 3.24
C PRO A 223 2.90 -5.87 2.90
N THR A 224 1.59 -5.96 3.13
CA THR A 224 0.75 -7.03 2.58
C THR A 224 -0.18 -6.46 1.52
N VAL A 225 -0.39 -7.20 0.43
CA VAL A 225 -1.12 -6.72 -0.73
C VAL A 225 -2.13 -7.74 -1.23
N SER A 226 -3.21 -7.26 -1.84
CA SER A 226 -4.18 -8.06 -2.58
C SER A 226 -4.65 -7.32 -3.82
N THR A 227 -4.36 -7.85 -5.00
CA THR A 227 -4.89 -7.34 -6.28
C THR A 227 -6.36 -7.73 -6.40
N SER A 228 -7.23 -6.76 -6.72
CA SER A 228 -8.68 -6.97 -6.88
C SER A 228 -9.08 -7.00 -8.36
N ALA A 229 -10.37 -7.17 -8.69
CA ALA A 229 -10.84 -7.00 -10.06
C ALA A 229 -10.83 -5.50 -10.45
N PRO A 230 -10.58 -5.16 -11.73
CA PRO A 230 -10.65 -3.78 -12.18
C PRO A 230 -12.12 -3.33 -12.26
N THR A 231 -12.32 -2.02 -12.29
CA THR A 231 -13.62 -1.35 -12.47
C THR A 231 -13.55 -0.39 -13.66
N ASN A 232 -14.69 0.22 -14.02
CA ASN A 232 -14.77 1.24 -15.09
C ASN A 232 -14.19 0.79 -16.44
N LEU A 233 -14.41 -0.47 -16.82
CA LEU A 233 -13.96 -1.02 -18.10
C LEU A 233 -14.76 -0.40 -19.26
N ASN A 234 -14.11 0.22 -20.25
CA ASN A 234 -14.80 0.87 -21.39
C ASN A 234 -14.10 0.65 -22.75
N GLY A 235 -13.48 -0.50 -22.94
CA GLY A 235 -12.82 -0.90 -24.20
C GLY A 235 -11.41 -0.33 -24.39
N ILE A 236 -11.17 0.90 -23.93
CA ILE A 236 -9.87 1.61 -24.08
C ILE A 236 -9.24 2.03 -22.75
N SER A 237 -9.94 1.86 -21.64
CA SER A 237 -9.46 2.19 -20.30
C SER A 237 -10.04 1.27 -19.23
N ALA A 238 -9.41 1.30 -18.06
CA ALA A 238 -9.79 0.56 -16.87
C ALA A 238 -9.29 1.26 -15.61
N THR A 239 -9.98 1.08 -14.47
CA THR A 239 -9.46 1.42 -13.15
C THR A 239 -8.96 0.15 -12.47
N LEU A 240 -7.65 0.05 -12.27
CA LEU A 240 -7.01 -1.06 -11.55
C LEU A 240 -7.22 -0.88 -10.04
N ASN A 241 -7.50 -1.96 -9.30
CA ASN A 241 -7.83 -1.88 -7.87
C ASN A 241 -7.02 -2.87 -7.05
N ALA A 242 -6.65 -2.47 -5.83
CA ALA A 242 -6.02 -3.34 -4.85
C ALA A 242 -6.28 -2.85 -3.41
N THR A 243 -5.94 -3.72 -2.46
CA THR A 243 -5.86 -3.38 -1.03
C THR A 243 -4.44 -3.61 -0.56
N VAL A 244 -3.89 -2.66 0.21
CA VAL A 244 -2.52 -2.72 0.75
C VAL A 244 -2.50 -2.35 2.22
N ASN A 245 -1.85 -3.16 3.04
CA ASN A 245 -1.50 -2.80 4.41
C ASN A 245 -0.02 -2.39 4.47
N PRO A 246 0.32 -1.15 4.88
CA PRO A 246 1.72 -0.71 5.02
C PRO A 246 2.51 -1.46 6.10
N ASN A 247 1.81 -2.14 7.03
CA ASN A 247 2.37 -2.83 8.18
C ASN A 247 3.27 -1.95 9.07
N GLY A 248 2.85 -0.70 9.30
CA GLY A 248 3.50 0.20 10.25
C GLY A 248 4.72 0.97 9.72
N SER A 249 5.13 0.72 8.46
CA SER A 249 6.25 1.43 7.82
C SER A 249 5.77 2.20 6.59
N GLU A 250 6.37 3.37 6.35
CA GLU A 250 6.08 4.20 5.17
C GLU A 250 6.16 3.37 3.89
N THR A 251 5.03 3.30 3.18
CA THR A 251 4.85 2.39 2.04
C THR A 251 4.47 3.15 0.77
N THR A 252 5.07 2.73 -0.33
CA THR A 252 4.70 3.15 -1.68
C THR A 252 4.12 2.00 -2.48
N VAL A 253 3.22 2.29 -3.41
CA VAL A 253 2.51 1.30 -4.25
C VAL A 253 2.42 1.75 -5.70
N TYR A 254 2.43 0.80 -6.63
CA TYR A 254 2.10 1.00 -8.04
C TYR A 254 1.51 -0.28 -8.63
N PHE A 255 1.00 -0.21 -9.86
CA PHE A 255 0.49 -1.38 -10.59
C PHE A 255 1.36 -1.67 -11.81
N GLU A 256 1.64 -2.94 -12.06
CA GLU A 256 2.23 -3.44 -13.30
C GLU A 256 1.12 -4.05 -14.16
N TRP A 257 1.14 -3.79 -15.47
CA TRP A 257 0.11 -4.30 -16.37
C TRP A 257 0.64 -4.53 -17.79
N GLY A 258 -0.03 -5.41 -18.54
CA GLY A 258 0.32 -5.73 -19.93
C GLY A 258 -0.65 -6.75 -20.54
N THR A 259 -0.41 -7.16 -21.79
CA THR A 259 -1.23 -8.18 -22.49
C THR A 259 -0.87 -9.62 -22.08
N ASP A 260 0.17 -9.78 -21.26
CA ASP A 260 0.59 -11.04 -20.65
C ASP A 260 1.25 -10.77 -19.29
N ILE A 261 1.62 -11.85 -18.59
CA ILE A 261 2.19 -11.81 -17.23
C ILE A 261 3.64 -11.30 -17.15
N SER A 262 4.30 -11.02 -18.29
CA SER A 262 5.55 -10.25 -18.28
C SER A 262 5.29 -8.76 -18.04
N TYR A 263 4.01 -8.37 -18.07
CA TYR A 263 3.55 -7.00 -17.98
C TYR A 263 4.29 -6.16 -19.02
N GLY A 264 4.82 -4.99 -18.65
CA GLY A 264 5.58 -4.13 -19.57
C GLY A 264 5.19 -2.67 -19.46
N ASN A 265 4.09 -2.38 -18.77
CA ASN A 265 3.67 -1.05 -18.37
C ASN A 265 3.56 -0.97 -16.85
N SER A 266 3.66 0.25 -16.33
CA SER A 266 3.56 0.51 -14.90
C SER A 266 2.87 1.85 -14.66
N THR A 267 2.05 1.93 -13.61
CA THR A 267 1.40 3.18 -13.20
C THR A 267 2.34 4.05 -12.37
N PRO A 268 2.07 5.36 -12.22
CA PRO A 268 2.82 6.20 -11.29
C PRO A 268 2.74 5.68 -9.85
N THR A 269 3.85 5.78 -9.13
CA THR A 269 3.93 5.40 -7.72
C THR A 269 3.09 6.32 -6.84
N GLN A 270 2.37 5.73 -5.88
CA GLN A 270 1.56 6.41 -4.87
C GLN A 270 2.14 6.11 -3.48
N SER A 271 2.09 7.08 -2.55
CA SER A 271 2.42 6.85 -1.13
C SER A 271 1.14 6.66 -0.35
N ILE A 272 1.11 5.65 0.51
CA ILE A 272 -0.07 5.31 1.35
C ILE A 272 0.22 5.46 2.85
N GLY A 273 1.37 6.06 3.21
CA GLY A 273 1.79 6.28 4.59
C GLY A 273 2.25 5.00 5.30
N SER A 274 2.28 5.05 6.64
CA SER A 274 2.80 4.00 7.52
C SER A 274 1.75 3.36 8.43
N GLY A 275 0.47 3.35 8.02
CA GLY A 275 -0.62 2.78 8.82
C GLY A 275 -0.51 1.26 9.05
N THR A 276 -1.33 0.74 9.94
CA THR A 276 -1.47 -0.71 10.20
C THR A 276 -2.80 -1.28 9.73
N GLU A 277 -3.65 -0.44 9.13
CA GLU A 277 -4.93 -0.82 8.55
C GLU A 277 -4.81 -0.96 7.04
N ASP A 278 -5.71 -1.74 6.46
CA ASP A 278 -5.80 -1.93 5.03
C ASP A 278 -6.25 -0.64 4.33
N VAL A 279 -5.54 -0.26 3.27
CA VAL A 279 -5.80 0.91 2.43
C VAL A 279 -6.21 0.45 1.04
N SER A 280 -7.37 0.89 0.57
CA SER A 280 -7.79 0.70 -0.83
C SER A 280 -7.01 1.66 -1.73
N VAL A 281 -6.44 1.11 -2.81
CA VAL A 281 -5.64 1.86 -3.79
C VAL A 281 -6.14 1.55 -5.19
N SER A 282 -6.11 2.55 -6.05
CA SER A 282 -6.52 2.40 -7.45
C SER A 282 -5.68 3.23 -8.40
N ALA A 283 -5.67 2.86 -9.68
CA ALA A 283 -5.03 3.63 -10.74
C ALA A 283 -5.77 3.47 -12.06
N ASP A 284 -6.08 4.58 -12.71
CA ASP A 284 -6.68 4.59 -14.05
C ASP A 284 -5.60 4.34 -15.12
N ILE A 285 -5.90 3.46 -16.06
CA ILE A 285 -5.06 3.18 -17.23
C ILE A 285 -5.86 3.44 -18.51
N THR A 286 -5.19 3.96 -19.53
CA THR A 286 -5.78 4.30 -20.84
C THR A 286 -4.91 3.75 -21.97
N GLY A 287 -5.40 3.83 -23.22
CA GLY A 287 -4.67 3.33 -24.39
C GLY A 287 -4.75 1.80 -24.54
N LEU A 288 -5.77 1.18 -23.93
CA LEU A 288 -6.06 -0.23 -24.15
C LEU A 288 -6.70 -0.45 -25.52
N THR A 289 -6.61 -1.66 -26.02
CA THR A 289 -7.26 -2.09 -27.26
C THR A 289 -8.52 -2.89 -26.93
N PRO A 290 -9.68 -2.60 -27.56
CA PRO A 290 -10.92 -3.34 -27.32
C PRO A 290 -10.79 -4.84 -27.60
N ASN A 291 -11.57 -5.63 -26.86
CA ASN A 291 -11.59 -7.09 -26.98
C ASN A 291 -10.22 -7.78 -26.78
N ILE A 292 -9.33 -7.19 -25.99
CA ILE A 292 -8.04 -7.78 -25.61
C ILE A 292 -8.02 -8.12 -24.13
N THR A 293 -7.42 -9.26 -23.80
CA THR A 293 -7.13 -9.66 -22.43
C THR A 293 -5.84 -9.00 -21.94
N TYR A 294 -5.94 -8.34 -20.80
CA TYR A 294 -4.83 -7.75 -20.06
C TYR A 294 -4.66 -8.46 -18.72
N HIS A 295 -3.44 -8.39 -18.21
CA HIS A 295 -2.97 -8.92 -16.93
C HIS A 295 -2.41 -7.77 -16.11
N TYR A 296 -2.66 -7.77 -14.80
CA TYR A 296 -2.11 -6.77 -13.90
C TYR A 296 -1.93 -7.28 -12.47
N MET A 297 -1.05 -6.59 -11.75
CA MET A 297 -0.71 -6.88 -10.36
C MET A 297 -0.35 -5.59 -9.63
N VAL A 298 -0.63 -5.54 -8.33
CA VAL A 298 -0.14 -4.48 -7.44
C VAL A 298 1.23 -4.82 -6.86
N THR A 299 2.11 -3.84 -6.75
CA THR A 299 3.40 -3.94 -6.05
C THR A 299 3.49 -2.86 -5.00
N ALA A 300 3.77 -3.23 -3.75
CA ALA A 300 3.99 -2.31 -2.65
C ALA A 300 5.35 -2.54 -1.99
N SER A 301 6.03 -1.47 -1.61
CA SER A 301 7.37 -1.51 -1.02
C SER A 301 7.49 -0.57 0.17
N ASN A 302 8.20 -1.01 1.20
CA ASN A 302 8.65 -0.21 2.33
C ASN A 302 10.11 -0.54 2.68
N THR A 303 10.63 -0.01 3.78
CA THR A 303 12.00 -0.26 4.26
C THR A 303 12.28 -1.72 4.62
N ALA A 304 11.24 -2.51 4.91
CA ALA A 304 11.35 -3.93 5.25
C ALA A 304 11.34 -4.85 4.02
N GLY A 305 10.76 -4.41 2.91
CA GLY A 305 10.83 -5.12 1.63
C GLY A 305 9.68 -4.79 0.67
N THR A 306 9.57 -5.62 -0.37
CA THR A 306 8.55 -5.51 -1.42
C THR A 306 7.59 -6.69 -1.36
N ALA A 307 6.31 -6.41 -1.53
CA ALA A 307 5.26 -7.40 -1.70
C ALA A 307 4.56 -7.21 -3.05
N ASN A 308 4.37 -8.31 -3.75
CA ASN A 308 3.70 -8.39 -5.04
C ASN A 308 2.37 -9.11 -4.86
N GLY A 309 1.32 -8.58 -5.47
CA GLY A 309 -0.01 -9.18 -5.47
C GLY A 309 -0.10 -10.44 -6.33
N ALA A 310 -1.28 -11.03 -6.39
CA ALA A 310 -1.57 -12.04 -7.40
C ALA A 310 -1.80 -11.37 -8.77
N ASP A 311 -1.50 -12.10 -9.85
CA ASP A 311 -1.94 -11.72 -11.20
C ASP A 311 -3.47 -11.76 -11.28
N VAL A 312 -4.06 -10.70 -11.84
CA VAL A 312 -5.46 -10.61 -12.18
C VAL A 312 -5.55 -10.29 -13.67
N SER A 313 -6.37 -11.04 -14.40
CA SER A 313 -6.66 -10.75 -15.79
C SER A 313 -8.07 -10.19 -15.99
N PHE A 314 -8.22 -9.38 -17.02
CA PHE A 314 -9.51 -8.86 -17.48
C PHE A 314 -9.49 -8.71 -18.99
N THR A 315 -10.66 -8.83 -19.62
CA THR A 315 -10.82 -8.55 -21.05
C THR A 315 -11.55 -7.23 -21.20
N THR A 316 -10.97 -6.30 -21.95
CA THR A 316 -11.65 -5.05 -22.29
C THR A 316 -12.91 -5.35 -23.12
N PRO A 317 -14.04 -4.67 -22.86
CA PRO A 317 -15.23 -4.78 -23.71
C PRO A 317 -14.89 -4.53 -25.20
N PRO A 318 -15.63 -5.14 -26.14
CA PRO A 318 -15.46 -4.90 -27.57
C PRO A 318 -16.01 -3.53 -28.02
N ILE A 319 -16.70 -2.82 -27.13
CA ILE A 319 -17.38 -1.54 -27.39
C ILE A 319 -16.51 -0.39 -26.92
N THR A 320 -16.42 0.68 -27.73
CA THR A 320 -15.86 1.97 -27.32
C THR A 320 -16.87 3.09 -27.58
N LEU A 321 -16.88 4.09 -26.69
CA LEU A 321 -17.70 5.30 -26.82
C LEU A 321 -16.87 6.55 -26.63
N THR A 322 -17.20 7.59 -27.39
CA THR A 322 -16.76 8.96 -27.10
C THR A 322 -17.90 9.94 -27.31
N ILE A 323 -17.99 10.96 -26.44
CA ILE A 323 -18.83 12.13 -26.66
C ILE A 323 -17.95 13.18 -27.34
N THR A 324 -18.37 13.67 -28.51
CA THR A 324 -17.63 14.65 -29.31
C THR A 324 -18.21 16.06 -29.19
N SER A 325 -19.49 16.17 -28.81
CA SER A 325 -20.15 17.43 -28.50
C SER A 325 -21.30 17.20 -27.50
N PRO A 326 -21.50 18.07 -26.51
CA PRO A 326 -20.62 19.19 -26.14
C PRO A 326 -19.26 18.71 -25.62
N LEU A 327 -18.29 19.62 -25.54
CA LEU A 327 -17.00 19.32 -24.91
C LEU A 327 -17.15 19.27 -23.39
N ASP A 328 -16.31 18.48 -22.71
CA ASP A 328 -16.26 18.46 -21.25
C ASP A 328 -15.90 19.84 -20.69
N GLY A 329 -16.66 20.28 -19.69
CA GLY A 329 -16.59 21.62 -19.08
C GLY A 329 -17.26 22.74 -19.89
N ALA A 330 -17.98 22.44 -20.97
CA ALA A 330 -18.62 23.47 -21.78
C ALA A 330 -19.74 24.22 -21.02
N THR A 331 -19.87 25.52 -21.29
CA THR A 331 -21.03 26.31 -20.86
C THR A 331 -22.10 26.29 -21.95
N ILE A 332 -23.34 25.94 -21.57
CA ILE A 332 -24.49 25.82 -22.46
C ILE A 332 -25.52 26.89 -22.07
N ASN A 333 -25.71 27.90 -22.91
CA ASN A 333 -26.57 29.05 -22.61
C ASN A 333 -28.05 28.81 -22.97
N ARG A 334 -28.60 27.68 -22.50
CA ARG A 334 -29.98 27.22 -22.73
C ARG A 334 -30.29 26.00 -21.86
N SER A 335 -31.52 25.53 -21.87
CA SER A 335 -32.00 24.41 -21.03
C SER A 335 -31.88 23.02 -21.66
N ASP A 336 -31.23 22.89 -22.82
CA ASP A 336 -31.04 21.62 -23.52
C ASP A 336 -29.82 21.66 -24.45
N VAL A 337 -29.32 20.49 -24.86
CA VAL A 337 -28.18 20.39 -25.77
C VAL A 337 -28.30 19.20 -26.71
N MET A 338 -27.86 19.36 -27.96
CA MET A 338 -27.64 18.22 -28.85
C MET A 338 -26.33 17.52 -28.44
N VAL A 339 -26.43 16.23 -28.12
CA VAL A 339 -25.27 15.39 -27.79
C VAL A 339 -24.90 14.57 -29.01
N LYS A 340 -23.62 14.62 -29.38
CA LYS A 340 -23.03 13.85 -30.47
C LYS A 340 -21.88 13.01 -29.95
N GLY A 341 -21.68 11.85 -30.55
CA GLY A 341 -20.54 11.01 -30.22
C GLY A 341 -20.33 9.89 -31.22
N THR A 342 -19.34 9.05 -30.93
CA THR A 342 -19.06 7.85 -31.72
C THR A 342 -19.15 6.61 -30.87
N VAL A 343 -19.60 5.52 -31.49
CA VAL A 343 -19.62 4.17 -30.94
C VAL A 343 -18.98 3.23 -31.95
N THR A 344 -18.09 2.38 -31.48
CA THR A 344 -17.58 1.26 -32.29
C THR A 344 -17.70 -0.03 -31.52
N ASN A 345 -18.02 -1.11 -32.22
CA ASN A 345 -18.02 -2.46 -31.67
C ASN A 345 -17.20 -3.38 -32.58
N THR A 346 -16.18 -4.04 -32.02
CA THR A 346 -15.28 -4.93 -32.78
C THR A 346 -15.86 -6.30 -33.11
N THR A 347 -17.05 -6.66 -32.61
CA THR A 347 -17.70 -7.96 -32.85
C THR A 347 -18.80 -7.93 -33.92
N ASP A 348 -19.04 -6.79 -34.56
CA ASP A 348 -20.16 -6.54 -35.48
C ASP A 348 -21.56 -6.75 -34.85
N ASN A 349 -21.63 -6.97 -33.54
CA ASN A 349 -22.89 -7.08 -32.80
C ASN A 349 -23.65 -5.75 -32.85
N GLU A 350 -24.98 -5.84 -33.01
CA GLU A 350 -25.84 -4.68 -32.86
C GLU A 350 -25.60 -4.06 -31.47
N THR A 351 -25.32 -2.75 -31.48
CA THR A 351 -24.99 -1.99 -30.29
C THR A 351 -26.00 -0.87 -30.15
N GLY A 352 -26.80 -0.94 -29.09
CA GLY A 352 -27.69 0.14 -28.71
C GLY A 352 -26.93 1.17 -27.89
N VAL A 353 -27.28 2.45 -28.07
CA VAL A 353 -26.68 3.56 -27.32
C VAL A 353 -27.79 4.44 -26.74
N ILE A 354 -27.60 4.90 -25.52
CA ILE A 354 -28.48 5.81 -24.81
C ILE A 354 -27.69 7.00 -24.28
N VAL A 355 -28.29 8.19 -24.27
CA VAL A 355 -27.73 9.40 -23.63
C VAL A 355 -28.71 9.87 -22.57
N ASN A 356 -28.30 9.90 -21.30
CA ASN A 356 -29.17 10.22 -20.15
C ASN A 356 -30.52 9.46 -20.18
N GLY A 357 -30.51 8.20 -20.64
CA GLY A 357 -31.70 7.34 -20.74
C GLY A 357 -32.53 7.50 -22.02
N VAL A 358 -32.17 8.43 -22.91
CA VAL A 358 -32.81 8.59 -24.22
C VAL A 358 -32.09 7.73 -25.25
N ALA A 359 -32.79 6.80 -25.88
CA ALA A 359 -32.24 5.98 -26.96
C ALA A 359 -31.90 6.86 -28.17
N THR A 360 -30.69 6.69 -28.68
CA THR A 360 -30.22 7.40 -29.87
C THR A 360 -30.59 6.66 -31.14
N VAL A 361 -30.66 7.41 -32.23
CA VAL A 361 -30.53 6.87 -33.57
C VAL A 361 -29.06 7.05 -33.96
N GLY A 362 -28.43 5.96 -34.41
CA GLY A 362 -27.05 5.98 -34.84
C GLY A 362 -26.95 5.74 -36.33
N TYR A 363 -25.94 6.31 -36.96
CA TYR A 363 -25.64 6.10 -38.37
C TYR A 363 -24.11 6.13 -38.56
N ASN A 364 -23.55 5.14 -39.27
CA ASN A 364 -22.12 5.00 -39.52
C ASN A 364 -21.21 5.12 -38.27
N GLY A 365 -21.65 4.56 -37.14
CA GLY A 365 -20.89 4.60 -35.88
C GLY A 365 -20.97 5.94 -35.13
N GLU A 366 -21.79 6.88 -35.59
CA GLU A 366 -22.13 8.09 -34.82
C GLU A 366 -23.44 7.87 -34.05
N PHE A 367 -23.56 8.49 -32.89
CA PHE A 367 -24.81 8.61 -32.15
C PHE A 367 -25.13 10.08 -31.89
N ILE A 368 -26.42 10.44 -32.00
CA ILE A 368 -26.90 11.79 -31.78
C ILE A 368 -28.25 11.79 -31.06
N VAL A 369 -28.35 12.60 -30.02
CA VAL A 369 -29.60 12.86 -29.30
C VAL A 369 -29.85 14.36 -29.28
N ASN A 370 -30.94 14.80 -29.90
CA ASN A 370 -31.38 16.18 -29.83
C ASN A 370 -31.98 16.48 -28.46
N HIS A 371 -31.89 17.75 -28.04
CA HIS A 371 -32.59 18.28 -26.86
C HIS A 371 -32.39 17.49 -25.56
N VAL A 372 -31.17 17.02 -25.28
CA VAL A 372 -30.85 16.44 -23.96
C VAL A 372 -31.09 17.50 -22.89
N PRO A 373 -32.06 17.33 -21.96
CA PRO A 373 -32.42 18.37 -21.00
C PRO A 373 -31.29 18.69 -20.03
N LEU A 374 -31.17 19.96 -19.65
CA LEU A 374 -30.21 20.47 -18.68
C LEU A 374 -30.92 21.30 -17.60
N GLU A 375 -30.42 21.22 -16.36
CA GLU A 375 -30.83 22.07 -15.24
C GLU A 375 -29.85 23.25 -15.07
N GLU A 376 -30.27 24.35 -14.44
CA GLU A 376 -29.37 25.49 -14.16
C GLU A 376 -28.14 25.03 -13.33
N GLY A 377 -26.94 25.39 -13.81
CA GLY A 377 -25.69 25.01 -13.17
C GLY A 377 -25.06 23.73 -13.74
N ASP A 378 -24.36 22.97 -12.90
CA ASP A 378 -23.58 21.82 -13.35
C ASP A 378 -24.46 20.61 -13.66
N ASN A 379 -24.23 19.99 -14.81
CA ASN A 379 -24.92 18.81 -15.30
C ASN A 379 -23.90 17.74 -15.70
N THR A 380 -24.28 16.46 -15.54
CA THR A 380 -23.54 15.32 -16.08
C THR A 380 -24.31 14.73 -17.26
N ILE A 381 -23.64 14.58 -18.39
CA ILE A 381 -24.16 13.88 -19.56
C ILE A 381 -23.45 12.55 -19.66
N THR A 382 -24.21 11.46 -19.59
CA THR A 382 -23.70 10.10 -19.68
C THR A 382 -24.23 9.43 -20.94
N ALA A 383 -23.31 8.99 -21.81
CA ALA A 383 -23.60 8.08 -22.89
C ALA A 383 -23.25 6.66 -22.46
N SER A 384 -24.15 5.70 -22.72
CA SER A 384 -23.95 4.29 -22.42
C SER A 384 -24.31 3.46 -23.63
N ALA A 385 -23.55 2.40 -23.88
CA ALA A 385 -23.84 1.44 -24.92
C ALA A 385 -23.92 0.03 -24.37
N THR A 386 -24.76 -0.77 -25.00
CA THR A 386 -24.96 -2.19 -24.71
C THR A 386 -25.10 -2.94 -26.03
N ASP A 387 -24.35 -4.02 -26.21
CA ASP A 387 -24.54 -4.91 -27.36
C ASP A 387 -25.46 -6.09 -27.04
N THR A 388 -25.77 -6.89 -28.07
CA THR A 388 -26.66 -8.05 -27.94
C THR A 388 -26.11 -9.17 -27.05
N ASP A 389 -24.79 -9.20 -26.79
CA ASP A 389 -24.16 -10.17 -25.87
C ASP A 389 -24.10 -9.64 -24.42
N GLY A 390 -24.52 -8.39 -24.20
CA GLY A 390 -24.55 -7.75 -22.89
C GLY A 390 -23.24 -7.07 -22.49
N TYR A 391 -22.29 -6.92 -23.40
CA TYR A 391 -21.13 -6.06 -23.16
C TYR A 391 -21.60 -4.61 -23.07
N THR A 392 -21.01 -3.86 -22.14
CA THR A 392 -21.36 -2.45 -21.93
C THR A 392 -20.14 -1.56 -21.94
N ALA A 393 -20.33 -0.31 -22.33
CA ALA A 393 -19.36 0.76 -22.19
C ALA A 393 -20.10 2.06 -21.84
N SER A 394 -19.46 2.94 -21.07
CA SER A 394 -20.03 4.23 -20.69
C SER A 394 -18.96 5.31 -20.64
N VAL A 395 -19.37 6.53 -21.00
CA VAL A 395 -18.55 7.74 -20.94
C VAL A 395 -19.43 8.88 -20.42
N SER A 396 -18.85 9.75 -19.60
CA SER A 396 -19.54 10.93 -19.07
C SER A 396 -18.71 12.19 -19.28
N ILE A 397 -19.41 13.29 -19.49
CA ILE A 397 -18.85 14.66 -19.49
C ILE A 397 -19.66 15.52 -18.52
N THR A 398 -19.05 16.62 -18.09
CA THR A 398 -19.70 17.67 -17.30
C THR A 398 -19.93 18.90 -18.15
N VAL A 399 -21.06 19.58 -17.98
CA VAL A 399 -21.36 20.86 -18.62
C VAL A 399 -22.03 21.79 -17.62
N ASN A 400 -21.90 23.09 -17.79
CA ASN A 400 -22.59 24.09 -16.98
C ASN A 400 -23.67 24.77 -17.82
N ALA A 401 -24.94 24.71 -17.42
CA ALA A 401 -26.03 25.31 -18.16
C ALA A 401 -26.48 26.65 -17.54
N VAL A 402 -26.66 27.65 -18.39
CA VAL A 402 -27.25 28.96 -18.07
C VAL A 402 -28.59 29.03 -18.79
N THR A 403 -29.65 28.58 -18.11
CA THR A 403 -30.99 28.39 -18.70
C THR A 403 -31.76 29.69 -18.90
N THR A 404 -31.27 30.78 -18.31
CA THR A 404 -31.89 32.11 -18.38
C THR A 404 -31.46 32.94 -19.60
N ASP A 405 -30.44 32.49 -20.33
CA ASP A 405 -29.93 33.20 -21.49
C ASP A 405 -30.91 33.16 -22.68
N PRO A 406 -31.01 34.25 -23.46
CA PRO A 406 -31.85 34.26 -24.65
C PRO A 406 -31.44 33.22 -25.69
N HIS A 407 -32.39 32.42 -26.16
CA HIS A 407 -32.15 31.34 -27.11
C HIS A 407 -33.39 31.04 -27.96
N VAL A 408 -33.20 30.20 -28.97
CA VAL A 408 -34.28 29.64 -29.80
C VAL A 408 -34.17 28.12 -29.77
N ILE A 409 -35.31 27.45 -29.96
CA ILE A 409 -35.40 25.98 -29.98
C ILE A 409 -36.05 25.57 -31.29
N LEU A 410 -35.29 24.93 -32.17
CA LEU A 410 -35.77 24.27 -33.37
C LEU A 410 -36.29 22.88 -33.01
N ARG A 411 -37.43 22.47 -33.54
CA ARG A 411 -37.97 21.11 -33.35
C ARG A 411 -38.43 20.55 -34.67
N ALA A 412 -38.25 19.26 -34.85
CA ALA A 412 -38.85 18.47 -35.92
C ALA A 412 -39.92 17.54 -35.35
N ASN A 413 -40.94 17.21 -36.14
CA ASN A 413 -41.94 16.22 -35.73
C ASN A 413 -41.44 14.77 -35.86
N ILE A 414 -40.45 14.54 -36.74
CA ILE A 414 -39.73 13.28 -36.94
C ILE A 414 -38.26 13.62 -37.09
N GLU A 415 -37.41 12.97 -36.30
CA GLU A 415 -35.97 13.24 -36.25
C GLU A 415 -35.15 12.14 -36.92
N SER A 416 -35.76 10.98 -37.21
CA SER A 416 -35.13 9.99 -38.09
C SER A 416 -36.12 9.11 -38.87
N GLY A 417 -35.62 8.50 -39.93
CA GLY A 417 -36.39 7.57 -40.75
C GLY A 417 -35.62 7.18 -42.00
N ILE A 418 -36.26 6.46 -42.92
CA ILE A 418 -35.65 6.09 -44.20
C ILE A 418 -35.87 7.15 -45.28
N ALA A 419 -34.96 7.23 -46.24
CA ALA A 419 -35.12 8.09 -47.41
C ALA A 419 -36.26 7.61 -48.35
N PRO A 420 -37.06 8.51 -48.94
CA PRO A 420 -37.13 9.94 -48.67
C PRO A 420 -37.89 10.24 -47.36
N LEU A 421 -37.28 11.02 -46.47
CA LEU A 421 -37.88 11.42 -45.20
C LEU A 421 -38.41 12.85 -45.29
N THR A 422 -39.72 13.03 -45.09
CA THR A 422 -40.32 14.36 -44.98
C THR A 422 -40.61 14.70 -43.51
N THR A 423 -40.07 15.82 -43.04
CA THR A 423 -40.25 16.29 -41.67
C THR A 423 -40.69 17.76 -41.66
N TYR A 424 -41.42 18.14 -40.61
CA TYR A 424 -41.99 19.45 -40.39
C TYR A 424 -41.31 20.13 -39.22
N PHE A 425 -40.87 21.36 -39.43
CA PHE A 425 -40.12 22.14 -38.46
C PHE A 425 -40.99 23.17 -37.77
N SER A 426 -40.68 23.40 -36.50
CA SER A 426 -41.24 24.47 -35.68
C SER A 426 -40.14 25.13 -34.86
N VAL A 427 -40.30 26.41 -34.56
CA VAL A 427 -39.34 27.17 -33.75
C VAL A 427 -40.05 27.81 -32.56
N SER A 428 -39.45 27.67 -31.38
CA SER A 428 -39.82 28.40 -30.17
C SER A 428 -38.74 29.43 -29.86
N THR A 429 -39.13 30.65 -29.51
CA THR A 429 -38.18 31.72 -29.22
C THR A 429 -38.29 32.17 -27.76
N ASN A 430 -37.18 32.17 -27.04
CA ASN A 430 -37.03 32.79 -25.73
C ASN A 430 -36.03 33.93 -25.86
N ILE A 431 -36.46 35.04 -26.46
CA ILE A 431 -35.62 36.20 -26.75
C ILE A 431 -36.27 37.47 -26.18
N PRO A 432 -35.49 38.49 -25.80
CA PRO A 432 -36.02 39.69 -25.16
C PRO A 432 -36.82 40.60 -26.10
N ASN A 433 -36.60 40.45 -27.41
CA ASN A 433 -37.04 41.39 -28.45
C ASN A 433 -37.95 40.69 -29.46
N SER A 434 -38.65 41.47 -30.31
CA SER A 434 -39.56 40.87 -31.28
C SER A 434 -38.78 40.27 -32.45
N VAL A 435 -39.23 39.13 -32.98
CA VAL A 435 -38.59 38.53 -34.15
C VAL A 435 -38.79 39.42 -35.38
N ALA A 436 -37.71 39.70 -36.10
CA ALA A 436 -37.73 40.43 -37.37
C ALA A 436 -37.68 39.49 -38.58
N ASN A 437 -36.89 38.42 -38.51
CA ASN A 437 -36.67 37.49 -39.62
C ASN A 437 -36.19 36.11 -39.16
N TYR A 438 -36.56 35.09 -39.94
CA TYR A 438 -36.06 33.72 -39.85
C TYR A 438 -35.22 33.40 -41.08
N GLU A 439 -34.05 32.82 -40.88
CA GLU A 439 -33.21 32.22 -41.92
C GLU A 439 -32.99 30.75 -41.58
N PHE A 440 -33.30 29.84 -42.49
CA PHE A 440 -33.21 28.40 -42.24
C PHE A 440 -32.37 27.74 -43.33
N ASP A 441 -31.28 27.11 -42.88
CA ASP A 441 -30.42 26.21 -43.64
C ASP A 441 -30.95 24.80 -43.42
N TYR A 442 -31.42 24.14 -44.47
CA TYR A 442 -32.12 22.87 -44.37
C TYR A 442 -31.17 21.70 -44.11
N GLU A 443 -29.91 21.78 -44.52
CA GLU A 443 -28.96 20.67 -44.45
C GLU A 443 -27.80 20.92 -43.48
N GLY A 444 -27.57 22.17 -43.10
CA GLY A 444 -26.40 22.60 -42.33
C GLY A 444 -25.17 22.82 -43.20
N ASP A 445 -25.33 23.11 -44.49
CA ASP A 445 -24.22 23.32 -45.43
C ASP A 445 -23.70 24.78 -45.44
N GLY A 446 -24.37 25.67 -44.70
CA GLY A 446 -24.10 27.10 -44.60
C GLY A 446 -24.85 27.95 -45.63
N THR A 447 -25.61 27.33 -46.54
CA THR A 447 -26.49 28.00 -47.48
C THR A 447 -27.87 28.17 -46.85
N ILE A 448 -28.45 29.36 -46.99
CA ILE A 448 -29.82 29.63 -46.49
C ILE A 448 -30.83 29.26 -47.57
N ASP A 449 -31.69 28.29 -47.29
CA ASP A 449 -32.75 27.82 -48.19
C ASP A 449 -34.05 28.59 -48.02
N TYR A 450 -34.29 29.09 -46.81
CA TYR A 450 -35.51 29.82 -46.47
C TYR A 450 -35.20 31.12 -45.75
N THR A 451 -35.89 32.18 -46.16
CA THR A 451 -35.91 33.47 -45.48
C THR A 451 -37.35 33.98 -45.37
N GLY A 452 -37.80 34.38 -44.19
CA GLY A 452 -39.16 34.83 -43.99
C GLY A 452 -39.43 35.55 -42.67
N ALA A 453 -40.48 36.37 -42.64
CA ALA A 453 -40.94 37.07 -41.45
C ALA A 453 -41.78 36.19 -40.49
N ALA A 454 -42.15 34.98 -40.92
CA ALA A 454 -42.87 33.97 -40.14
C ALA A 454 -42.21 32.60 -40.38
N PHE A 455 -42.51 31.61 -39.54
CA PHE A 455 -41.97 30.25 -39.67
C PHE A 455 -43.10 29.22 -39.53
N ASP A 456 -44.06 29.29 -40.44
CA ASP A 456 -45.24 28.43 -40.46
C ASP A 456 -45.16 27.43 -41.62
N ASN A 457 -45.58 26.18 -41.37
CA ASN A 457 -45.68 25.13 -42.39
C ASN A 457 -44.36 24.81 -43.12
N ILE A 458 -43.21 24.96 -42.45
CA ILE A 458 -41.91 24.61 -43.02
C ILE A 458 -41.73 23.10 -43.01
N SER A 459 -41.53 22.51 -44.18
CA SER A 459 -41.26 21.08 -44.35
C SER A 459 -40.11 20.85 -45.31
N VAL A 460 -39.27 19.87 -45.01
CA VAL A 460 -38.11 19.48 -45.84
C VAL A 460 -38.18 17.99 -46.13
N THR A 461 -37.87 17.60 -47.38
CA THR A 461 -37.77 16.20 -47.80
C THR A 461 -36.32 15.83 -48.06
N TYR A 462 -35.73 15.04 -47.18
CA TYR A 462 -34.38 14.51 -47.31
C TYR A 462 -34.40 13.22 -48.12
N SER A 463 -33.79 13.25 -49.30
CA SER A 463 -33.91 12.15 -50.29
C SER A 463 -32.75 11.16 -50.27
N THR A 464 -31.68 11.46 -49.55
CA THR A 464 -30.47 10.64 -49.45
C THR A 464 -30.17 10.32 -47.99
N GLU A 465 -29.67 9.12 -47.73
CA GLU A 465 -29.16 8.75 -46.42
C GLU A 465 -28.00 9.65 -46.02
N TYR A 466 -28.12 10.27 -44.85
CA TYR A 466 -27.11 11.12 -44.26
C TYR A 466 -27.58 11.58 -42.87
N ILE A 467 -26.68 12.24 -42.15
CA ILE A 467 -27.05 13.04 -40.98
C ILE A 467 -27.06 14.50 -41.44
N TYR A 468 -28.25 15.11 -41.49
CA TYR A 468 -28.42 16.52 -41.81
C TYR A 468 -28.47 17.34 -40.52
N TYR A 469 -27.98 18.58 -40.59
CA TYR A 469 -27.92 19.50 -39.44
C TYR A 469 -28.72 20.78 -39.72
N PRO A 470 -30.04 20.69 -39.93
CA PRO A 470 -30.88 21.85 -40.16
C PRO A 470 -30.66 22.90 -39.07
N THR A 471 -30.36 24.12 -39.50
CA THR A 471 -29.94 25.21 -38.62
C THR A 471 -30.81 26.43 -38.86
N ILE A 472 -31.56 26.81 -37.82
CA ILE A 472 -32.36 28.05 -37.82
C ILE A 472 -31.51 29.19 -37.27
N THR A 473 -31.62 30.36 -37.88
CA THR A 473 -31.13 31.62 -37.35
C THR A 473 -32.29 32.61 -37.29
N VAL A 474 -32.56 33.10 -36.10
CA VAL A 474 -33.62 34.07 -35.81
C VAL A 474 -32.98 35.41 -35.53
N THR A 475 -33.33 36.42 -36.31
CA THR A 475 -32.88 37.80 -36.11
C THR A 475 -33.99 38.62 -35.46
N ASP A 476 -33.67 39.32 -34.37
CA ASP A 476 -34.61 40.21 -33.69
C ASP A 476 -34.69 41.62 -34.34
N ASP A 477 -35.61 42.44 -33.86
CA ASP A 477 -35.82 43.82 -34.34
C ASP A 477 -34.73 44.82 -33.89
N GLN A 478 -33.67 44.36 -33.21
CA GLN A 478 -32.42 45.08 -32.96
C GLN A 478 -31.20 44.47 -33.67
N SER A 479 -31.43 43.53 -34.60
CA SER A 479 -30.37 42.84 -35.37
C SER A 479 -29.47 41.91 -34.53
N ASN A 480 -29.90 41.48 -33.35
CA ASN A 480 -29.26 40.36 -32.65
C ASN A 480 -29.73 39.04 -33.27
N THR A 481 -28.84 38.06 -33.34
CA THR A 481 -29.09 36.75 -33.96
C THR A 481 -29.00 35.63 -32.93
N TYR A 482 -29.92 34.68 -33.01
CA TYR A 482 -29.99 33.49 -32.17
C TYR A 482 -30.15 32.26 -33.06
N SER A 483 -29.34 31.23 -32.86
CA SER A 483 -29.37 30.04 -33.72
C SER A 483 -29.57 28.76 -32.93
N ASP A 484 -30.21 27.78 -33.56
CA ASP A 484 -30.32 26.42 -33.07
C ASP A 484 -30.12 25.42 -34.20
N THR A 485 -29.54 24.28 -33.87
CA THR A 485 -29.26 23.18 -34.80
C THR A 485 -29.72 21.88 -34.17
N ILE A 486 -30.48 21.10 -34.92
CA ILE A 486 -30.84 19.72 -34.57
C ILE A 486 -30.31 18.77 -35.65
N ALA A 487 -30.21 17.48 -35.33
CA ALA A 487 -29.88 16.45 -36.30
C ALA A 487 -31.15 15.80 -36.85
N ILE A 488 -31.18 15.58 -38.16
CA ILE A 488 -32.15 14.71 -38.84
C ILE A 488 -31.39 13.54 -39.45
N ILE A 489 -31.67 12.32 -38.98
CA ILE A 489 -30.93 11.12 -39.37
C ILE A 489 -31.74 10.33 -40.40
N VAL A 490 -31.24 10.30 -41.63
CA VAL A 490 -31.85 9.55 -42.72
C VAL A 490 -31.08 8.25 -42.92
N LEU A 491 -31.73 7.13 -42.66
CA LEU A 491 -31.15 5.80 -42.63
C LEU A 491 -31.18 5.12 -44.00
N ASN A 492 -30.22 4.22 -44.21
CA ASN A 492 -30.21 3.28 -45.33
C ASN A 492 -31.29 2.21 -45.11
N GLN A 493 -32.30 2.15 -45.99
CA GLN A 493 -33.37 1.16 -45.87
C GLN A 493 -32.85 -0.28 -46.00
N ALA A 494 -31.88 -0.55 -46.87
CA ALA A 494 -31.39 -1.91 -47.12
C ALA A 494 -30.59 -2.47 -45.92
N GLU A 495 -29.79 -1.63 -45.26
CA GLU A 495 -29.04 -2.02 -44.05
C GLU A 495 -29.99 -2.29 -42.87
N LEU A 496 -30.94 -1.37 -42.64
CA LEU A 496 -31.96 -1.55 -41.61
C LEU A 496 -32.82 -2.80 -41.91
N ASP A 497 -33.20 -3.01 -43.17
CA ASP A 497 -33.96 -4.19 -43.58
C ASP A 497 -33.20 -5.49 -43.32
N THR A 498 -31.91 -5.51 -43.67
CA THR A 498 -31.04 -6.67 -43.42
C THR A 498 -30.97 -7.01 -41.94
N LEU A 499 -30.80 -6.00 -41.07
CA LEU A 499 -30.76 -6.18 -39.62
C LEU A 499 -32.08 -6.74 -39.08
N LEU A 500 -33.21 -6.08 -39.35
CA LEU A 500 -34.50 -6.45 -38.77
C LEU A 500 -35.06 -7.75 -39.33
N ARG A 501 -34.85 -8.01 -40.62
CA ARG A 501 -35.18 -9.30 -41.25
C ARG A 501 -34.38 -10.43 -40.63
N SER A 502 -33.08 -10.25 -40.35
CA SER A 502 -32.29 -11.30 -39.71
C SER A 502 -32.80 -11.67 -38.31
N LYS A 503 -33.27 -10.67 -37.53
CA LYS A 503 -33.94 -10.90 -36.24
C LYS A 503 -35.26 -11.66 -36.38
N TRP A 504 -36.10 -11.25 -37.32
CA TRP A 504 -37.36 -11.95 -37.60
C TRP A 504 -37.11 -13.42 -37.95
N GLU A 505 -36.17 -13.67 -38.86
CA GLU A 505 -35.80 -15.00 -39.31
C GLU A 505 -35.23 -15.87 -38.18
N ALA A 506 -34.39 -15.31 -37.32
CA ALA A 506 -33.83 -16.02 -36.18
C ALA A 506 -34.90 -16.41 -35.16
N MET A 507 -35.84 -15.50 -34.85
CA MET A 507 -36.99 -15.81 -34.01
C MET A 507 -37.87 -16.91 -34.64
N ARG A 508 -38.19 -16.77 -35.93
CA ARG A 508 -39.00 -17.74 -36.68
C ARG A 508 -38.36 -19.13 -36.68
N ALA A 509 -37.05 -19.21 -36.91
CA ALA A 509 -36.30 -20.46 -36.89
C ALA A 509 -36.35 -21.13 -35.50
N ALA A 510 -36.24 -20.35 -34.42
CA ALA A 510 -36.38 -20.87 -33.06
C ALA A 510 -37.79 -21.44 -32.80
N LEU A 511 -38.85 -20.74 -33.23
CA LEU A 511 -40.23 -21.22 -33.13
C LEU A 511 -40.48 -22.49 -33.95
N ALA A 512 -39.87 -22.59 -35.14
CA ALA A 512 -39.99 -23.76 -36.01
C ALA A 512 -39.45 -25.04 -35.37
N VAL A 513 -38.51 -24.94 -34.44
CA VAL A 513 -37.97 -26.05 -33.64
C VAL A 513 -38.49 -26.07 -32.20
N GLN A 514 -39.53 -25.28 -31.90
CA GLN A 514 -40.17 -25.16 -30.58
C GLN A 514 -39.24 -24.63 -29.47
N ASP A 515 -38.17 -23.93 -29.83
CA ASP A 515 -37.31 -23.24 -28.86
C ASP A 515 -37.89 -21.87 -28.49
N ILE A 516 -38.90 -21.91 -27.63
CA ILE A 516 -39.60 -20.71 -27.14
C ILE A 516 -38.65 -19.79 -26.37
N THR A 517 -37.68 -20.35 -25.64
CA THR A 517 -36.74 -19.56 -24.83
C THR A 517 -35.91 -18.66 -25.73
N THR A 518 -35.34 -19.20 -26.81
CA THR A 518 -34.58 -18.42 -27.78
C THR A 518 -35.47 -17.45 -28.57
N ALA A 519 -36.69 -17.84 -28.93
CA ALA A 519 -37.61 -16.93 -29.64
C ALA A 519 -37.94 -15.67 -28.81
N LEU A 520 -38.15 -15.84 -27.49
CA LEU A 520 -38.49 -14.74 -26.58
C LEU A 520 -37.36 -13.72 -26.36
N THR A 521 -36.11 -14.03 -26.75
CA THR A 521 -35.00 -13.07 -26.68
C THR A 521 -35.11 -11.96 -27.73
N TYR A 522 -35.83 -12.20 -28.82
CA TYR A 522 -36.10 -11.20 -29.86
C TYR A 522 -37.34 -10.34 -29.58
N ILE A 523 -38.17 -10.75 -28.62
CA ILE A 523 -39.39 -10.04 -28.21
C ILE A 523 -39.06 -8.97 -27.16
N SER A 524 -39.65 -7.79 -27.33
CA SER A 524 -39.52 -6.67 -26.39
C SER A 524 -39.96 -7.09 -24.98
N SER A 525 -39.29 -6.57 -23.96
CA SER A 525 -39.55 -6.97 -22.57
C SER A 525 -40.99 -6.71 -22.13
N GLY A 526 -41.65 -5.70 -22.68
CA GLY A 526 -43.04 -5.36 -22.36
C GLY A 526 -44.06 -6.37 -22.92
N ALA A 527 -43.75 -7.01 -24.05
CA ALA A 527 -44.64 -7.98 -24.70
C ALA A 527 -44.30 -9.44 -24.37
N ARG A 528 -43.10 -9.69 -23.78
CA ARG A 528 -42.53 -11.03 -23.62
C ARG A 528 -43.45 -12.01 -22.89
N THR A 529 -44.07 -11.61 -21.78
CA THR A 529 -44.95 -12.50 -21.00
C THR A 529 -46.18 -12.94 -21.80
N SER A 530 -46.82 -12.02 -22.52
CA SER A 530 -47.97 -12.35 -23.37
C SER A 530 -47.58 -13.29 -24.50
N TYR A 531 -46.44 -13.06 -25.13
CA TYR A 531 -45.92 -13.96 -26.17
C TYR A 531 -45.52 -15.32 -25.64
N GLU A 532 -44.94 -15.39 -24.44
CA GLU A 532 -44.60 -16.66 -23.79
C GLU A 532 -45.86 -17.50 -23.54
N GLU A 533 -46.92 -16.90 -23.00
CA GLU A 533 -48.20 -17.59 -22.80
C GLU A 533 -48.79 -18.08 -24.12
N MET A 534 -48.79 -17.24 -25.16
CA MET A 534 -49.28 -17.59 -26.49
C MET A 534 -48.48 -18.73 -27.11
N PHE A 535 -47.16 -18.60 -27.18
CA PHE A 535 -46.27 -19.62 -27.75
C PHE A 535 -46.43 -20.97 -27.06
N ASN A 536 -46.47 -20.97 -25.71
CA ASN A 536 -46.68 -22.19 -24.94
C ASN A 536 -48.05 -22.84 -25.19
N ALA A 537 -49.09 -22.04 -25.46
CA ALA A 537 -50.42 -22.55 -25.76
C ALA A 537 -50.51 -23.23 -27.14
N ILE A 538 -49.66 -22.83 -28.10
CA ILE A 538 -49.67 -23.32 -29.49
C ILE A 538 -48.39 -24.08 -29.88
N THR A 539 -47.59 -24.54 -28.92
CA THR A 539 -46.26 -25.15 -29.15
C THR A 539 -46.24 -26.20 -30.26
N ASP A 540 -47.20 -27.13 -30.24
CA ASP A 540 -47.30 -28.21 -31.23
C ASP A 540 -47.65 -27.73 -32.64
N GLN A 541 -48.23 -26.54 -32.75
CA GLN A 541 -48.64 -25.91 -34.01
C GLN A 541 -47.55 -24.97 -34.57
N LEU A 542 -46.61 -24.49 -33.74
CA LEU A 542 -45.58 -23.53 -34.14
C LEU A 542 -44.82 -23.93 -35.42
N PRO A 543 -44.34 -25.16 -35.61
CA PRO A 543 -43.63 -25.53 -36.84
C PRO A 543 -44.51 -25.39 -38.08
N SER A 544 -45.79 -25.75 -37.97
CA SER A 544 -46.75 -25.64 -39.08
C SER A 544 -47.07 -24.17 -39.37
N ILE A 545 -47.28 -23.35 -38.34
CA ILE A 545 -47.57 -21.91 -38.47
C ILE A 545 -46.39 -21.18 -39.10
N THR A 546 -45.16 -21.43 -38.66
CA THR A 546 -43.98 -20.76 -39.25
C THR A 546 -43.78 -21.12 -40.72
N ALA A 547 -44.24 -22.30 -41.16
CA ALA A 547 -44.13 -22.75 -42.54
C ALA A 547 -45.15 -22.09 -43.50
N THR A 548 -46.22 -21.46 -42.97
CA THR A 548 -47.21 -20.75 -43.81
C THR A 548 -46.77 -19.33 -44.17
N GLN A 549 -45.73 -18.80 -43.51
CA GLN A 549 -45.20 -17.45 -43.72
C GLN A 549 -44.38 -17.38 -45.02
N THR A 550 -44.83 -16.57 -45.98
CA THR A 550 -44.24 -16.53 -47.34
C THR A 550 -43.39 -15.30 -47.58
N ASP A 551 -43.85 -14.12 -47.17
CA ASP A 551 -43.18 -12.84 -47.44
C ASP A 551 -43.12 -11.97 -46.20
N PHE A 552 -42.08 -11.13 -46.13
CA PHE A 552 -41.86 -10.19 -45.04
C PHE A 552 -41.42 -8.85 -45.63
N ASN A 553 -42.37 -7.96 -45.89
CA ASN A 553 -42.17 -6.77 -46.70
C ASN A 553 -42.02 -5.54 -45.82
N PHE A 554 -40.99 -4.74 -46.06
CA PHE A 554 -40.80 -3.49 -45.35
C PHE A 554 -41.93 -2.49 -45.69
N ILE A 555 -42.54 -1.83 -44.70
CA ILE A 555 -43.57 -0.81 -44.90
C ILE A 555 -43.01 0.60 -44.64
N SER A 556 -42.50 0.85 -43.43
CA SER A 556 -42.07 2.18 -43.00
C SER A 556 -41.12 2.12 -41.81
N ALA A 557 -40.18 3.07 -41.72
CA ALA A 557 -39.34 3.28 -40.54
C ALA A 557 -39.32 4.78 -40.18
N THR A 558 -39.70 5.08 -38.94
CA THR A 558 -39.71 6.44 -38.38
C THR A 558 -39.30 6.38 -36.92
N ASP A 559 -38.34 7.22 -36.53
CA ASP A 559 -37.78 7.28 -35.19
C ASP A 559 -37.39 5.89 -34.65
N ASN A 560 -38.06 5.44 -33.59
CA ASN A 560 -37.77 4.19 -32.91
C ASN A 560 -38.73 3.06 -33.32
N LEU A 561 -39.46 3.20 -34.43
CA LEU A 561 -40.48 2.25 -34.87
C LEU A 561 -40.29 1.85 -36.34
N VAL A 562 -40.27 0.55 -36.62
CA VAL A 562 -40.29 0.00 -37.98
C VAL A 562 -41.47 -0.94 -38.13
N LYS A 563 -42.15 -0.87 -39.27
CA LYS A 563 -43.28 -1.73 -39.62
C LYS A 563 -42.96 -2.60 -40.82
N TYR A 564 -43.36 -3.85 -40.72
CA TYR A 564 -43.32 -4.85 -41.77
C TYR A 564 -44.70 -5.44 -42.00
N GLU A 565 -44.94 -5.87 -43.23
CA GLU A 565 -46.06 -6.72 -43.60
C GLU A 565 -45.57 -8.18 -43.64
N LEU A 566 -46.13 -9.02 -42.78
CA LEU A 566 -45.99 -10.46 -42.85
C LEU A 566 -47.13 -11.06 -43.66
N VAL A 567 -46.80 -11.73 -44.76
CA VAL A 567 -47.76 -12.44 -45.59
C VAL A 567 -47.74 -13.93 -45.22
N THR A 568 -48.90 -14.51 -44.96
CA THR A 568 -49.06 -15.95 -44.74
C THR A 568 -50.07 -16.55 -45.71
N MET A 569 -49.90 -17.84 -46.03
CA MET A 569 -50.79 -18.57 -46.92
C MET A 569 -51.32 -19.83 -46.23
N GLU A 570 -52.63 -19.89 -46.03
CA GLU A 570 -53.33 -21.04 -45.46
C GLU A 570 -54.47 -21.48 -46.37
N ASN A 571 -54.47 -22.73 -46.82
CA ASN A 571 -55.51 -23.30 -47.69
C ASN A 571 -55.82 -22.41 -48.92
N ASP A 572 -54.78 -21.97 -49.64
CA ASP A 572 -54.86 -21.06 -50.79
C ASP A 572 -55.46 -19.66 -50.50
N THR A 573 -55.60 -19.29 -49.22
CA THR A 573 -56.02 -17.96 -48.77
C THR A 573 -54.83 -17.19 -48.20
N THR A 574 -54.63 -15.97 -48.67
CA THR A 574 -53.57 -15.07 -48.19
C THR A 574 -54.07 -14.23 -47.01
N TYR A 575 -53.28 -14.17 -45.95
CA TYR A 575 -53.46 -13.28 -44.81
C TYR A 575 -52.25 -12.33 -44.72
N SER A 576 -52.47 -11.15 -44.14
CA SER A 576 -51.45 -10.12 -43.93
C SER A 576 -51.54 -9.61 -42.50
N TYR A 577 -50.39 -9.49 -41.85
CA TYR A 577 -50.23 -9.06 -40.46
C TYR A 577 -49.14 -7.99 -40.36
N ASP A 578 -49.33 -7.01 -39.49
CA ASP A 578 -48.29 -6.02 -39.18
C ASP A 578 -47.31 -6.61 -38.17
N VAL A 579 -46.01 -6.52 -38.46
CA VAL A 579 -44.94 -6.82 -37.51
C VAL A 579 -44.21 -5.53 -37.18
N ILE A 580 -44.15 -5.19 -35.90
CA ILE A 580 -43.61 -3.91 -35.41
C ILE A 580 -42.31 -4.18 -34.66
N PHE A 581 -41.24 -3.53 -35.10
CA PHE A 581 -40.00 -3.42 -34.32
C PHE A 581 -39.95 -2.12 -33.55
N ILE A 582 -39.44 -2.18 -32.32
CA ILE A 582 -39.18 -1.04 -31.46
C ILE A 582 -37.80 -1.18 -30.81
N LYS A 583 -37.09 -0.06 -30.61
CA LYS A 583 -35.90 -0.06 -29.76
C LYS A 583 -36.27 -0.25 -28.29
N ASN A 584 -35.54 -1.11 -27.58
CA ASN A 584 -35.69 -1.29 -26.14
C ASN A 584 -35.01 -0.15 -25.35
N LYS A 585 -35.02 -0.26 -24.02
CA LYS A 585 -34.38 0.69 -23.10
C LYS A 585 -32.87 0.85 -23.30
N ASP A 586 -32.22 -0.11 -23.95
CA ASP A 586 -30.79 -0.13 -24.22
C ASP A 586 -30.49 0.34 -25.66
N GLY A 587 -31.52 0.68 -26.45
CA GLY A 587 -31.40 1.14 -27.84
C GLY A 587 -31.32 0.03 -28.89
N ILE A 588 -31.53 -1.24 -28.51
CA ILE A 588 -31.49 -2.41 -29.40
C ILE A 588 -32.88 -2.68 -29.99
N TRP A 589 -32.96 -3.01 -31.28
CA TRP A 589 -34.22 -3.35 -31.96
C TRP A 589 -34.78 -4.70 -31.50
N MET A 590 -36.06 -4.67 -31.12
CA MET A 590 -36.84 -5.82 -30.64
C MET A 590 -38.19 -5.87 -31.33
N ILE A 591 -38.80 -7.05 -31.42
CA ILE A 591 -40.16 -7.22 -31.92
C ILE A 591 -41.15 -6.84 -30.80
N LEU A 592 -42.02 -5.87 -31.07
CA LEU A 592 -43.04 -5.39 -30.13
C LEU A 592 -44.35 -6.17 -30.27
N GLU A 593 -44.82 -6.31 -31.51
CA GLU A 593 -46.10 -6.93 -31.88
C GLU A 593 -45.92 -7.65 -33.23
N TYR A 594 -46.52 -8.85 -33.34
CA TYR A 594 -46.65 -9.71 -34.51
C TYR A 594 -47.93 -10.55 -34.37
#